data_AF-A0A960Q690-F1
#
_entry.id   AF-A0A960Q690-F1
#
_cell.length_a   1.000
_cell.length_b   1.000
_cell.length_c   1.000
_cell.angle_alpha   90.00
_cell.angle_beta   90.00
_cell.angle_gamma   90.00
#
_symmetry.space_group_name_H-M   'P 1'
#
loop_
_entity.id
_entity.type
_entity.pdbx_description
1 polymer ?
#
loop_
_entity_poly.entity_id
_entity_poly.type
_entity_poly.pdbx_seq_one_letter_code
_entity_poly.pdbx_strand_id
1 'polypeptide(L)'
;MKQEIINLYDRYTHSEMDRRTFLERLALMVGGSTMASQVLRQLENNYALAKSKWEGLSEQNLTFASPAGPIQAFLAQKDSTTKKPGVVVIHENRGLNPYVQDVARQLANDGFLALAPDGLSLSGGTPTDSDLARQKIGELEPEQAKSIFVAAIQYLGQHANCSG
;
A
#
# COMPACT_ATOMS: atom_id res chain seq x y z
N MET A 1 20.20 1.96 16.86
CA MET A 1 19.04 2.10 17.76
C MET A 1 19.11 1.00 18.83
N LYS A 2 18.65 1.23 20.07
CA LYS A 2 18.69 0.20 21.12
C LYS A 2 17.66 -0.90 20.84
N GLN A 3 18.00 -2.17 21.12
CA GLN A 3 17.10 -3.32 20.88
C GLN A 3 15.78 -3.21 21.63
N GLU A 4 15.77 -2.65 22.84
CA GLU A 4 14.56 -2.44 23.64
C GLU A 4 13.54 -1.53 22.95
N ILE A 5 14.01 -0.52 22.20
CA ILE A 5 13.17 0.39 21.42
C ILE A 5 12.54 -0.36 20.24
N ILE A 6 13.32 -1.20 19.57
CA ILE A 6 12.84 -2.05 18.46
C ILE A 6 11.78 -3.03 18.97
N ASN A 7 12.04 -3.72 20.09
CA ASN A 7 11.08 -4.64 20.69
C ASN A 7 9.80 -3.93 21.18
N LEU A 8 9.91 -2.68 21.63
CA LEU A 8 8.75 -1.88 21.99
C LEU A 8 7.91 -1.54 20.75
N TYR A 9 8.56 -1.16 19.66
CA TYR A 9 7.89 -0.88 18.38
C TYR A 9 7.27 -2.13 17.75
N ASP A 10 7.95 -3.26 17.82
CA ASP A 10 7.45 -4.56 17.35
C ASP A 10 6.16 -4.95 18.08
N ARG A 11 6.12 -4.82 19.41
CA ARG A 11 4.88 -5.02 20.17
C ARG A 11 3.79 -4.03 19.77
N TYR A 12 4.10 -2.76 19.57
CA TYR A 12 3.11 -1.80 19.09
C TYR A 12 2.54 -2.16 17.71
N THR A 13 3.36 -2.70 16.82
CA THR A 13 2.92 -3.07 15.47
C THR A 13 2.20 -4.42 15.42
N HIS A 14 2.51 -5.37 16.31
CA HIS A 14 1.99 -6.74 16.27
C HIS A 14 1.09 -7.16 17.46
N SER A 15 0.96 -6.36 18.51
CA SER A 15 0.09 -6.64 19.68
C SER A 15 -0.97 -5.55 19.90
N GLU A 16 -1.88 -5.74 20.85
CA GLU A 16 -2.96 -4.79 21.19
C GLU A 16 -2.47 -3.54 21.96
N MET A 17 -1.21 -3.12 21.79
CA MET A 17 -0.72 -1.88 22.40
C MET A 17 -1.19 -0.68 21.59
N ASP A 18 -1.95 0.22 22.21
CA ASP A 18 -2.39 1.44 21.56
C ASP A 18 -1.24 2.46 21.41
N ARG A 19 -1.41 3.38 20.45
CA ARG A 19 -0.40 4.38 20.08
C ARG A 19 -0.02 5.28 21.26
N ARG A 20 -0.95 5.59 22.17
CA ARG A 20 -0.68 6.44 23.33
C ARG A 20 0.20 5.68 24.34
N THR A 21 -0.17 4.44 24.68
CA THR A 21 0.64 3.60 25.57
C THR A 21 2.06 3.41 25.02
N PHE A 22 2.19 3.20 23.71
CA PHE A 22 3.48 3.10 23.05
C PHE A 22 4.31 4.39 23.20
N LEU A 23 3.73 5.56 22.91
CA LEU A 23 4.42 6.85 22.99
C LEU A 23 4.85 7.20 24.42
N GLU A 24 4.01 6.92 25.41
CA GLU A 24 4.32 7.12 26.83
C GLU A 24 5.55 6.27 27.24
N ARG A 25 5.57 4.99 26.86
CA ARG A 25 6.70 4.09 27.14
C ARG A 25 7.97 4.48 26.38
N LEU A 26 7.83 4.89 25.12
CA LEU A 26 8.97 5.34 24.32
C LEU A 26 9.58 6.61 24.92
N ALA A 27 8.75 7.57 25.34
CA ALA A 27 9.20 8.81 25.98
C ALA A 27 10.01 8.56 27.26
N LEU A 28 9.61 7.58 28.07
CA LEU A 28 10.39 7.16 29.25
C LEU A 28 11.77 6.59 28.86
N MET A 29 11.86 5.86 27.74
CA MET A 29 13.12 5.26 27.27
C MET A 29 14.08 6.29 26.65
N VAL A 30 13.56 7.29 25.95
CA VAL A 30 14.36 8.26 25.17
C VAL A 30 14.48 9.64 25.82
N GLY A 31 13.92 9.79 27.03
CA GLY A 31 14.09 10.99 27.86
C GLY A 31 13.15 12.16 27.53
N GLY A 32 12.04 11.91 26.84
CA GLY A 32 11.03 12.93 26.57
C GLY A 32 10.15 12.67 25.35
N SER A 33 8.98 13.32 25.31
CA SER A 33 7.99 13.18 24.23
C SER A 33 8.50 13.68 22.87
N THR A 34 9.26 14.78 22.83
CA THR A 34 9.87 15.29 21.59
C THR A 34 10.83 14.28 20.97
N MET A 35 11.68 13.66 21.79
CA MET A 35 12.61 12.62 21.34
C MET A 35 11.84 11.36 20.93
N ALA A 36 10.76 11.00 21.63
CA ALA A 36 9.92 9.87 21.25
C ALA A 36 9.32 10.05 19.85
N SER A 37 8.81 11.23 19.53
CA SER A 37 8.29 11.55 18.19
C SER A 37 9.37 11.48 17.10
N GLN A 38 10.62 11.86 17.42
CA GLN A 38 11.73 11.73 16.48
C GLN A 38 12.12 10.27 16.24
N VAL A 39 12.23 9.48 17.31
CA VAL A 39 12.56 8.06 17.23
C VAL A 39 11.45 7.28 16.53
N LEU A 40 10.19 7.61 16.78
CA LEU A 40 9.06 7.03 16.07
C LEU A 40 9.17 7.24 14.56
N ARG A 41 9.48 8.46 14.10
CA ARG A 41 9.68 8.72 12.66
C ARG A 41 10.82 7.92 12.03
N GLN A 42 11.81 7.50 12.81
CA GLN A 42 12.90 6.63 12.35
C GLN A 42 12.49 5.15 12.32
N LEU A 43 11.53 4.76 13.16
CA LEU A 43 10.97 3.41 13.23
C LEU A 43 9.88 3.17 12.18
N GLU A 44 9.06 4.18 11.91
CA GLU A 44 7.99 4.13 10.93
C GLU A 44 8.55 3.97 9.50
N ASN A 45 7.85 3.18 8.68
CA ASN A 45 8.18 3.03 7.27
C ASN A 45 8.08 4.39 6.57
N ASN A 46 9.19 4.88 6.05
CA ASN A 46 9.20 6.09 5.25
C ASN A 46 8.91 5.77 3.78
N TYR A 47 7.63 5.56 3.46
CA TYR A 47 7.19 5.25 2.10
C TYR A 47 7.49 6.37 1.09
N ALA A 48 7.79 7.59 1.55
CA ALA A 48 8.27 8.66 0.66
C ALA A 48 9.64 8.34 0.04
N LEU A 49 10.44 7.47 0.68
CA LEU A 49 11.71 6.97 0.14
C LEU A 49 11.51 5.81 -0.84
N ALA A 50 10.32 5.20 -0.89
CA ALA A 50 10.05 4.02 -1.71
C ALA A 50 9.88 4.34 -3.21
N LYS A 51 10.00 5.60 -3.64
CA LYS A 51 9.85 5.95 -5.05
C LYS A 51 11.18 5.72 -5.79
N SER A 52 11.41 4.49 -6.23
CA SER A 52 12.51 4.19 -7.13
C SER A 52 12.29 4.91 -8.46
N LYS A 53 13.35 5.47 -9.04
CA LYS A 53 13.27 6.14 -10.34
C LYS A 53 13.41 5.10 -11.45
N TRP A 54 12.29 4.68 -12.01
CA TRP A 54 12.24 3.84 -13.21
C TRP A 54 12.13 4.73 -14.44
N GLU A 55 12.91 4.45 -15.49
CA GLU A 55 12.86 5.20 -16.74
C GLU A 55 12.01 4.47 -17.79
N GLY A 56 11.28 5.22 -18.61
CA GLY A 56 10.47 4.67 -19.71
C GLY A 56 9.21 3.92 -19.28
N LEU A 57 8.71 4.17 -18.05
CA LEU A 57 7.42 3.66 -17.61
C LEU A 57 6.29 4.68 -17.91
N SER A 58 5.18 4.16 -18.40
CA SER A 58 3.88 4.81 -18.39
C SER A 58 3.17 4.43 -17.09
N GLU A 59 2.82 5.45 -16.30
CA GLU A 59 2.15 5.31 -15.00
C GLU A 59 0.80 6.03 -15.02
N GLN A 60 -0.23 5.41 -14.47
CA GLN A 60 -1.56 6.00 -14.41
C GLN A 60 -2.24 5.67 -13.09
N ASN A 61 -2.68 6.71 -12.37
CA ASN A 61 -3.74 6.55 -11.38
C ASN A 61 -5.08 6.56 -12.13
N LEU A 62 -5.88 5.52 -11.96
CA LEU A 62 -7.15 5.36 -12.65
C LEU A 62 -8.23 4.86 -11.70
N THR A 63 -9.47 5.02 -12.14
CA THR A 63 -10.64 4.46 -11.48
C THR A 63 -11.44 3.68 -12.51
N PHE A 64 -11.84 2.46 -12.18
CA PHE A 64 -12.68 1.63 -13.04
C PHE A 64 -13.96 1.19 -12.31
N ALA A 65 -15.01 0.90 -13.08
CA ALA A 65 -16.28 0.48 -12.53
C ALA A 65 -16.25 -1.00 -12.12
N SER A 66 -16.92 -1.33 -11.01
CA SER A 66 -17.24 -2.70 -10.61
C SER A 66 -18.68 -2.78 -10.09
N PRO A 67 -19.28 -3.97 -10.00
CA PRO A 67 -20.62 -4.13 -9.42
C PRO A 67 -20.76 -3.60 -7.99
N ALA A 68 -19.67 -3.61 -7.21
CA ALA A 68 -19.66 -3.13 -5.82
C ALA A 68 -19.42 -1.61 -5.71
N GLY A 69 -19.01 -0.95 -6.80
CA GLY A 69 -18.66 0.48 -6.84
C GLY A 69 -17.38 0.77 -7.60
N PRO A 70 -16.98 2.04 -7.71
CA PRO A 70 -15.74 2.43 -8.37
C PRO A 70 -14.51 1.96 -7.57
N ILE A 71 -13.53 1.39 -8.28
CA ILE A 71 -12.25 0.93 -7.72
C ILE A 71 -11.13 1.82 -8.22
N GLN A 72 -10.42 2.44 -7.29
CA GLN A 72 -9.18 3.19 -7.56
C GLN A 72 -8.02 2.21 -7.71
N ALA A 73 -7.11 2.51 -8.63
CA ALA A 73 -5.93 1.68 -8.86
C ALA A 73 -4.77 2.47 -9.45
N PHE A 74 -3.57 1.93 -9.28
CA PHE A 74 -2.36 2.37 -9.96
C PHE A 74 -1.97 1.36 -11.03
N LEU A 75 -1.83 1.81 -12.27
CA LEU A 75 -1.41 1.00 -13.42
C LEU A 75 -0.01 1.45 -13.87
N ALA A 76 0.88 0.48 -14.09
CA ALA A 76 2.21 0.73 -14.65
C ALA A 76 2.52 -0.26 -15.78
N GLN A 77 3.20 0.23 -16.80
CA GLN A 77 3.75 -0.58 -17.91
C GLN A 77 4.90 0.16 -18.60
N LYS A 78 5.76 -0.56 -19.31
CA LYS A 78 6.61 0.06 -20.34
C LYS A 78 5.80 0.43 -21.57
N ASP A 79 6.19 1.50 -22.27
CA ASP A 79 5.63 1.78 -23.60
C ASP A 79 6.01 0.66 -24.57
N SER A 80 5.02 0.07 -25.22
CA SER A 80 5.24 -1.00 -26.21
C SER A 80 4.05 -1.09 -27.16
N THR A 81 4.31 -1.51 -28.40
CA THR A 81 3.29 -1.84 -29.39
C THR A 81 2.72 -3.25 -29.21
N THR A 82 3.34 -4.07 -28.36
CA THR A 82 2.89 -5.43 -28.04
C THR A 82 2.12 -5.47 -26.73
N LYS A 83 1.13 -6.37 -26.68
CA LYS A 83 0.45 -6.75 -25.44
C LYS A 83 1.43 -7.40 -24.45
N LYS A 84 1.15 -7.28 -23.16
CA LYS A 84 1.97 -7.75 -22.04
C LYS A 84 1.16 -8.69 -21.13
N PRO A 85 1.80 -9.66 -20.46
CA PRO A 85 1.13 -10.43 -19.41
C PRO A 85 0.68 -9.50 -18.27
N GLY A 86 -0.53 -9.73 -17.79
CA GLY A 86 -1.12 -8.94 -16.69
C GLY A 86 -0.69 -9.44 -15.32
N VAL A 87 -0.37 -8.53 -14.40
CA VAL A 87 -0.15 -8.85 -12.98
C VAL A 87 -0.99 -7.91 -12.11
N VAL A 88 -1.74 -8.48 -11.17
CA VAL A 88 -2.44 -7.71 -10.12
C VAL A 88 -1.57 -7.71 -8.85
N VAL A 89 -1.23 -6.52 -8.36
CA VAL A 89 -0.42 -6.32 -7.15
C VAL A 89 -1.35 -6.03 -5.98
N ILE A 90 -1.44 -6.96 -5.04
CA ILE A 90 -2.26 -6.81 -3.83
C ILE A 90 -1.41 -6.19 -2.73
N HIS A 91 -1.91 -5.12 -2.11
CA HIS A 91 -1.22 -4.45 -1.02
C HIS A 91 -1.36 -5.17 0.33
N GLU A 92 -0.54 -4.77 1.29
CA GLU A 92 -0.57 -5.24 2.67
C GLU A 92 -1.67 -4.56 3.49
N ASN A 93 -1.64 -4.68 4.83
CA ASN A 93 -2.60 -4.05 5.74
C ASN A 93 -2.47 -2.51 5.87
N ARG A 94 -1.93 -1.82 4.85
CA ARG A 94 -1.75 -0.35 4.81
C ARG A 94 -2.24 0.29 3.50
N GLY A 95 -3.01 -0.45 2.71
CA GLY A 95 -3.64 0.07 1.50
C GLY A 95 -2.67 0.30 0.34
N LEU A 96 -3.17 0.95 -0.71
CA LEU A 96 -2.38 1.35 -1.87
C LEU A 96 -1.45 2.51 -1.53
N ASN A 97 -0.25 2.18 -1.03
CA ASN A 97 0.77 3.13 -0.64
C ASN A 97 1.90 3.26 -1.70
N PRO A 98 2.81 4.24 -1.57
CA PRO A 98 3.90 4.43 -2.54
C PRO A 98 4.81 3.22 -2.75
N TYR A 99 4.99 2.36 -1.74
CA TYR A 99 5.79 1.13 -1.87
C TYR A 99 5.10 0.11 -2.77
N VAL A 100 3.79 -0.09 -2.61
CA VAL A 100 3.01 -0.99 -3.48
C VAL A 100 3.03 -0.48 -4.92
N GLN A 101 2.95 0.84 -5.11
CA GLN A 101 3.11 1.44 -6.44
C GLN A 101 4.50 1.17 -7.00
N ASP A 102 5.55 1.19 -6.19
CA ASP A 102 6.91 0.88 -6.65
C ASP A 102 7.09 -0.59 -7.02
N VAL A 103 6.46 -1.52 -6.29
CA VAL A 103 6.39 -2.94 -6.70
C VAL A 103 5.70 -3.08 -8.05
N ALA A 104 4.60 -2.35 -8.30
CA ALA A 104 3.97 -2.32 -9.62
C ALA A 104 4.89 -1.73 -10.70
N ARG A 105 5.66 -0.68 -10.39
CA ARG A 105 6.68 -0.13 -11.32
C ARG A 105 7.78 -1.14 -11.62
N GLN A 106 8.26 -1.88 -10.62
CA GLN A 106 9.27 -2.91 -10.80
C GLN A 106 8.77 -4.00 -11.77
N LEU A 107 7.55 -4.51 -11.55
CA LEU A 107 6.93 -5.48 -12.45
C LEU A 107 6.72 -4.91 -13.85
N ALA A 108 6.28 -3.66 -13.95
CA ALA A 108 6.18 -2.97 -15.23
C ALA A 108 7.53 -2.87 -15.97
N ASN A 109 8.60 -2.60 -15.23
CA ASN A 109 9.95 -2.58 -15.77
C ASN A 109 10.39 -3.97 -16.27
N ASP A 110 9.97 -5.03 -15.60
CA ASP A 110 10.27 -6.42 -15.95
C ASP A 110 9.39 -6.94 -17.11
N GLY A 111 8.51 -6.10 -17.67
CA GLY A 111 7.77 -6.38 -18.89
C GLY A 111 6.29 -6.72 -18.68
N PHE A 112 5.76 -6.56 -17.47
CA PHE A 112 4.35 -6.82 -17.17
C PHE A 112 3.47 -5.58 -17.37
N LEU A 113 2.17 -5.81 -17.54
CA LEU A 113 1.14 -4.79 -17.29
C LEU A 113 0.69 -4.95 -15.84
N ALA A 114 1.19 -4.09 -14.96
CA ALA A 114 1.00 -4.21 -13.52
C ALA A 114 -0.11 -3.28 -13.02
N LEU A 115 -1.13 -3.84 -12.36
CA LEU A 115 -2.24 -3.10 -11.77
C LEU A 115 -2.27 -3.32 -10.25
N ALA A 116 -2.18 -2.25 -9.47
CA ALA A 116 -2.31 -2.25 -8.02
C ALA A 116 -3.65 -1.60 -7.61
N PRO A 117 -4.72 -2.37 -7.38
CA PRO A 117 -5.99 -1.84 -6.89
C PRO A 117 -5.91 -1.41 -5.43
N ASP A 118 -6.64 -0.36 -5.08
CA ASP A 118 -6.83 0.08 -3.71
C ASP A 118 -7.98 -0.71 -3.05
N GLY A 119 -7.63 -1.60 -2.13
CA GLY A 119 -8.56 -2.41 -1.34
C GLY A 119 -9.45 -1.60 -0.40
N LEU A 120 -9.16 -0.32 -0.18
CA LEU A 120 -10.02 0.60 0.56
C LEU A 120 -10.91 1.46 -0.34
N SER A 121 -10.93 1.23 -1.65
CA SER A 121 -11.70 2.03 -2.63
C SER A 121 -13.17 2.22 -2.23
N LEU A 122 -13.82 1.14 -1.79
CA LEU A 122 -15.24 1.15 -1.40
C LEU A 122 -15.48 1.80 -0.02
N SER A 123 -14.41 2.15 0.70
CA SER A 123 -14.41 2.81 2.01
C SER A 123 -13.74 4.19 1.98
N GLY A 124 -13.73 4.83 0.80
CA GLY A 124 -13.21 6.17 0.57
C GLY A 124 -11.73 6.25 0.16
N GLY A 125 -11.09 5.10 -0.08
CA GLY A 125 -9.69 4.99 -0.49
C GLY A 125 -8.70 4.94 0.67
N THR A 126 -7.45 4.62 0.34
CA THR A 126 -6.33 4.52 1.26
C THR A 126 -6.00 5.90 1.85
N PRO A 127 -6.11 6.11 3.17
CA PRO A 127 -5.74 7.36 3.80
C PRO A 127 -4.21 7.55 3.82
N THR A 128 -3.76 8.80 3.96
CA THR A 128 -2.33 9.13 4.09
C THR A 128 -1.75 8.66 5.43
N ASP A 129 -2.57 8.60 6.47
CA ASP A 129 -2.19 8.05 7.78
C ASP A 129 -2.20 6.51 7.73
N SER A 130 -1.03 5.93 7.97
CA SER A 130 -0.83 4.49 7.82
C SER A 130 -1.50 3.67 8.93
N ASP A 131 -1.68 4.22 10.13
CA ASP A 131 -2.39 3.55 11.21
C ASP A 131 -3.89 3.56 10.95
N LEU A 132 -4.42 4.68 10.42
CA LEU A 132 -5.82 4.75 9.99
C LEU A 132 -6.09 3.78 8.83
N ALA A 133 -5.16 3.64 7.87
CA ALA A 133 -5.28 2.65 6.80
C ALA A 133 -5.36 1.23 7.37
N ARG A 134 -4.49 0.90 8.33
CA ARG A 134 -4.50 -0.39 9.02
C ARG A 134 -5.80 -0.64 9.76
N GLN A 135 -6.30 0.35 10.50
CA GLN A 135 -7.58 0.24 11.19
C GLN A 135 -8.71 -0.03 10.20
N LYS A 136 -8.84 0.79 9.15
CA LYS A 136 -9.89 0.63 8.13
C LYS A 136 -9.84 -0.73 7.45
N ILE A 137 -8.65 -1.27 7.17
CA ILE A 137 -8.50 -2.61 6.60
C ILE A 137 -9.00 -3.68 7.57
N GLY A 138 -8.75 -3.52 8.88
CA GLY A 138 -9.29 -4.41 9.91
C GLY A 138 -10.82 -4.37 10.03
N GLU A 139 -11.47 -3.34 9.51
CA GLU A 139 -12.93 -3.16 9.50
C GLU A 139 -13.60 -3.62 8.18
N LEU A 140 -12.82 -4.05 7.19
CA LEU A 140 -13.34 -4.49 5.90
C LEU A 140 -14.13 -5.80 6.01
N GLU A 141 -15.30 -5.83 5.35
CA GLU A 141 -16.03 -7.07 5.13
C GLU A 141 -15.27 -7.97 4.13
N PRO A 142 -14.96 -9.24 4.46
CA PRO A 142 -14.12 -10.09 3.62
C PRO A 142 -14.63 -10.27 2.18
N GLU A 143 -15.94 -10.43 1.99
CA GLU A 143 -16.51 -10.58 0.65
C GLU A 143 -16.45 -9.28 -0.15
N GLN A 144 -16.57 -8.13 0.51
CA GLN A 144 -16.40 -6.83 -0.13
C GLN A 144 -14.93 -6.64 -0.57
N ALA A 145 -13.97 -6.94 0.31
CA ALA A 145 -12.54 -6.89 -0.03
C ALA A 145 -12.20 -7.81 -1.22
N LYS A 146 -12.69 -9.04 -1.20
CA LYS A 146 -12.51 -10.00 -2.29
C LYS A 146 -13.08 -9.49 -3.61
N SER A 147 -14.26 -8.86 -3.59
CA SER A 147 -14.91 -8.33 -4.79
C SER A 147 -14.05 -7.30 -5.53
N ILE A 148 -13.27 -6.50 -4.81
CA ILE A 148 -12.36 -5.50 -5.37
C ILE A 148 -11.28 -6.17 -6.23
N PHE A 149 -10.63 -7.20 -5.69
CA PHE A 149 -9.54 -7.88 -6.39
C PHE A 149 -10.03 -8.75 -7.55
N VAL A 150 -11.20 -9.38 -7.42
CA VAL A 150 -11.83 -10.10 -8.54
C VAL A 150 -12.16 -9.14 -9.69
N ALA A 151 -12.71 -7.96 -9.39
CA ALA A 151 -12.98 -6.94 -10.39
C ALA A 151 -11.68 -6.41 -11.04
N ALA A 152 -10.60 -6.27 -10.26
CA ALA A 152 -9.29 -5.87 -10.78
C ALA A 152 -8.72 -6.90 -11.78
N ILE A 153 -8.85 -8.19 -11.50
CA ILE A 153 -8.44 -9.27 -12.44
C ILE A 153 -9.25 -9.17 -13.74
N GLN A 154 -10.57 -9.01 -13.64
CA GLN A 154 -11.45 -8.89 -14.81
C GLN A 154 -11.12 -7.65 -15.66
N TYR A 155 -10.95 -6.50 -15.00
CA TYR A 155 -10.56 -5.25 -15.65
C TYR A 155 -9.21 -5.41 -16.38
N LEU A 156 -8.21 -5.98 -15.70
CA LEU A 156 -6.88 -6.15 -16.27
C LEU A 156 -6.89 -7.13 -17.46
N GLY A 157 -7.63 -8.23 -17.36
CA GLY A 157 -7.76 -9.20 -18.45
C GLY A 157 -8.43 -8.64 -19.72
N GLN A 158 -9.29 -7.62 -19.58
CA GLN A 158 -9.95 -6.93 -20.69
C GLN A 158 -9.15 -5.72 -21.20
N HIS A 159 -8.07 -5.34 -20.52
CA HIS A 159 -7.30 -4.16 -20.87
C HIS A 159 -6.64 -4.33 -22.25
N ALA A 160 -6.66 -3.27 -23.08
CA ALA A 160 -6.19 -3.34 -24.47
C ALA A 160 -4.73 -3.80 -24.61
N ASN A 161 -3.90 -3.47 -23.61
CA ASN A 161 -2.49 -3.84 -23.57
C ASN A 161 -2.21 -5.17 -22.86
N CYS A 162 -3.23 -5.89 -22.39
CA CYS A 162 -3.08 -7.18 -21.73
C CYS A 162 -3.14 -8.33 -22.74
N SER A 163 -2.26 -9.33 -22.58
CA SER A 163 -2.23 -10.54 -23.41
C SER A 163 -3.11 -11.68 -22.89
N GLY A 164 -3.73 -11.51 -21.71
CA GLY A 164 -4.32 -12.61 -20.93
C GLY A 164 -3.48 -12.93 -19.71
#